data_AF-A0A7K8VEW5-F1
#
_entry.id   AF-A0A7K8VEW5-F1
#
_cell.length_a   1.000
_cell.length_b   1.000
_cell.length_c   1.000
_cell.angle_alpha   90.00
_cell.angle_beta   90.00
_cell.angle_gamma   90.00
#
_symmetry.space_group_name_H-M   'P 1'
#
loop_
_entity.id
_entity.type
_entity.pdbx_description
1 polymer ?
#
loop_
_entity_poly.entity_id
_entity_poly.type
_entity_poly.pdbx_seq_one_letter_code
_entity_poly.pdbx_strand_id
1 'polypeptide(L)'
;GPCTECSCSSGKETDKDTSNTKKKENGDRSFIPKIFFGTRTHKQISQITRELKRTMYSSVPMTILSSRDHTCIHPVVSSSVSNRNEMCVELLDGKHGKSCLYYHGVHKLSEHHALQAAHRMYQAWDIEDLVSLGKKLRACAYFAARELMVGADIVFCPYNYLLDPQIRESMEINLKGQVVILDEAHNIEDCARESVSYSVTESQLRAAREELDFMVNNKIRQKDHEALLGVCCSL
;
A
#
# COMPACT_ATOMS: atom_id res chain seq x y z
N GLY A 1 33.22 -13.01 -28.32
CA GLY A 1 33.05 -14.06 -27.28
C GLY A 1 31.72 -13.84 -26.60
N PRO A 2 31.05 -14.89 -26.08
CA PRO A 2 29.76 -14.73 -25.41
C PRO A 2 29.93 -14.07 -24.03
N CYS A 3 28.89 -13.36 -23.60
CA CYS A 3 28.80 -12.56 -22.38
C CYS A 3 28.87 -13.41 -21.10
N THR A 4 29.63 -12.97 -20.10
CA THR A 4 29.93 -13.68 -18.85
C THR A 4 28.91 -13.49 -17.71
N GLU A 5 27.77 -12.82 -17.94
CA GLU A 5 26.79 -12.54 -16.87
C GLU A 5 25.38 -13.07 -17.13
N CYS A 6 25.22 -14.11 -17.96
CA CYS A 6 23.92 -14.73 -18.17
C CYS A 6 23.88 -16.17 -17.63
N SER A 7 23.12 -16.38 -16.56
CA SER A 7 22.90 -17.69 -15.93
C SER A 7 21.86 -18.53 -16.68
N CYS A 8 22.09 -18.77 -17.96
CA CYS A 8 21.27 -19.70 -18.73
C CYS A 8 22.15 -20.59 -19.60
N SER A 9 22.59 -21.73 -19.04
CA SER A 9 22.64 -23.04 -19.72
C SER A 9 23.26 -24.13 -18.84
N SER A 10 22.43 -25.13 -18.54
CA SER A 10 22.76 -26.57 -18.61
C SER A 10 23.65 -27.20 -17.54
N GLY A 11 23.01 -27.85 -16.55
CA GLY A 11 23.61 -28.91 -15.75
C GLY A 11 22.54 -29.78 -15.11
N LYS A 12 22.32 -30.98 -15.66
CA LYS A 12 21.50 -32.03 -15.04
C LYS A 12 22.25 -32.57 -13.84
N GLU A 13 21.61 -32.66 -12.68
CA GLU A 13 21.92 -33.70 -11.70
C GLU A 13 20.66 -34.08 -10.92
N THR A 14 20.51 -35.39 -10.80
CA THR A 14 19.39 -36.13 -10.23
C THR A 14 19.52 -36.20 -8.72
N ASP A 15 18.44 -35.94 -7.98
CA ASP A 15 18.19 -36.70 -6.76
C ASP A 15 16.69 -36.93 -6.54
N LYS A 16 16.37 -38.20 -6.32
CA LYS A 16 15.04 -38.71 -5.97
C LYS A 16 14.77 -38.34 -4.53
N ASP A 17 13.61 -37.71 -4.28
CA ASP A 17 12.87 -38.05 -3.08
C ASP A 17 11.36 -38.05 -3.32
N THR A 18 10.73 -39.05 -2.72
CA THR A 18 9.44 -39.61 -3.14
C THR A 18 8.39 -39.26 -2.11
N SER A 19 7.39 -38.43 -2.44
CA SER A 19 6.10 -38.48 -1.73
C SER A 19 4.96 -37.75 -2.46
N ASN A 20 4.04 -38.57 -2.97
CA ASN A 20 2.59 -38.34 -3.14
C ASN A 20 2.08 -37.17 -3.98
N THR A 21 2.01 -37.45 -5.28
CA THR A 21 1.22 -36.76 -6.28
C THR A 21 -0.30 -36.98 -6.08
N LYS A 22 -1.02 -35.95 -5.62
CA LYS A 22 -2.43 -35.76 -6.04
C LYS A 22 -2.43 -34.76 -7.20
N LYS A 23 -2.40 -35.28 -8.43
CA LYS A 23 -2.69 -34.53 -9.65
C LYS A 23 -4.11 -33.96 -9.53
N LYS A 24 -4.23 -32.65 -9.36
CA LYS A 24 -5.41 -31.91 -9.82
C LYS A 24 -5.02 -31.23 -11.12
N GLU A 25 -5.57 -31.77 -12.19
CA GLU A 25 -5.60 -31.13 -13.50
C GLU A 25 -6.31 -29.78 -13.36
N ASN A 26 -5.55 -28.70 -13.57
CA ASN A 26 -6.09 -27.44 -14.04
C ASN A 26 -5.10 -26.94 -15.09
N GLY A 27 -5.58 -26.75 -16.31
CA GLY A 27 -4.78 -26.33 -17.45
C GLY A 27 -3.89 -25.15 -17.09
N ASP A 28 -2.63 -25.25 -17.48
CA ASP A 28 -1.54 -24.31 -17.26
C ASP A 28 -1.92 -22.93 -17.83
N ARG A 29 -2.65 -22.13 -17.05
CA ARG A 29 -2.75 -20.70 -17.31
C ARG A 29 -1.39 -20.13 -16.92
N SER A 30 -0.61 -19.74 -17.92
CA SER A 30 0.65 -19.03 -17.71
C SER A 30 0.39 -17.91 -16.69
N PHE A 31 1.16 -17.89 -15.61
CA PHE A 31 1.10 -16.82 -14.64
C PHE A 31 1.46 -15.50 -15.34
N ILE A 32 0.52 -14.56 -15.38
CA ILE A 32 0.74 -13.22 -15.92
C ILE A 32 1.11 -12.31 -14.74
N PRO A 33 2.32 -11.75 -14.71
CA PRO A 33 2.72 -10.85 -13.63
C PRO A 33 1.98 -9.52 -13.72
N LYS A 34 1.63 -8.95 -12.56
CA LYS A 34 1.22 -7.54 -12.44
C LYS A 34 2.44 -6.64 -12.55
N ILE A 35 2.20 -5.43 -13.04
CA ILE A 35 3.20 -4.36 -13.08
C ILE A 35 2.96 -3.44 -11.90
N PHE A 36 3.94 -3.33 -11.00
CA PHE A 36 4.01 -2.28 -10.00
C PHE A 36 4.86 -1.14 -10.55
N PHE A 37 4.22 0.00 -10.81
CA PHE A 37 4.86 1.19 -11.34
C PHE A 37 5.07 2.20 -10.21
N GLY A 38 6.30 2.27 -9.70
CA GLY A 38 6.74 3.17 -8.65
C GLY A 38 7.20 4.52 -9.20
N THR A 39 6.77 5.60 -8.56
CA THR A 39 7.27 6.97 -8.84
C THR A 39 7.66 7.68 -7.54
N ARG A 40 8.40 8.79 -7.64
CA ARG A 40 8.74 9.60 -6.47
C ARG A 40 7.55 10.38 -5.90
N THR A 41 6.63 10.86 -6.75
CA THR A 41 5.56 11.80 -6.32
C THR A 41 4.20 11.47 -6.92
N HIS A 42 3.13 11.80 -6.19
CA HIS A 42 1.76 11.69 -6.70
C HIS A 42 1.51 12.50 -7.99
N LYS A 43 2.20 13.62 -8.19
CA LYS A 43 2.09 14.41 -9.42
C LYS A 43 2.58 13.65 -10.65
N GLN A 44 3.65 12.86 -10.50
CA GLN A 44 4.14 11.99 -11.57
C GLN A 44 3.14 10.88 -11.87
N ILE A 45 2.53 10.29 -10.84
CA ILE A 45 1.44 9.32 -11.05
C ILE A 45 0.31 9.93 -11.89
N SER A 46 -0.20 11.11 -11.51
CA SER A 46 -1.27 11.78 -12.26
C SER A 46 -0.84 12.13 -13.70
N GLN A 47 0.44 12.43 -13.93
CA GLN A 47 0.94 12.63 -15.29
C GLN A 47 0.91 11.33 -16.10
N ILE A 48 1.42 10.24 -15.55
CA ILE A 48 1.49 8.95 -16.23
C ILE A 48 0.10 8.38 -16.52
N THR A 49 -0.84 8.47 -15.59
CA THR A 49 -2.20 7.98 -15.79
C THR A 49 -2.94 8.77 -16.87
N ARG A 50 -2.70 10.09 -16.96
CA ARG A 50 -3.20 10.92 -18.07
C ARG A 50 -2.61 10.53 -19.41
N GLU A 51 -1.32 10.19 -19.48
CA GLU A 51 -0.72 9.69 -20.71
C GLU A 51 -1.25 8.30 -21.07
N LEU A 52 -1.37 7.39 -20.10
CA LEU A 52 -1.96 6.05 -20.30
C LEU A 52 -3.36 6.15 -20.93
N LYS A 53 -4.17 7.12 -20.45
CA LYS A 53 -5.51 7.41 -20.96
C LYS A 53 -5.55 7.79 -22.45
N ARG A 54 -4.45 8.30 -23.00
CA ARG A 54 -4.33 8.67 -24.43
C ARG A 54 -3.82 7.54 -25.33
N THR A 55 -3.45 6.40 -24.75
CA THR A 55 -2.92 5.25 -25.49
C THR A 55 -4.01 4.20 -25.77
N MET A 56 -3.70 3.23 -26.62
CA MET A 56 -4.55 2.03 -26.85
C MET A 56 -4.70 1.15 -25.60
N TYR A 57 -3.89 1.41 -24.56
CA TYR A 57 -3.91 0.70 -23.28
C TYR A 57 -4.79 1.38 -22.23
N SER A 58 -5.58 2.41 -22.60
CA SER A 58 -6.42 3.15 -21.66
C SER A 58 -7.44 2.26 -20.95
N SER A 59 -7.81 1.11 -21.50
CA SER A 59 -8.76 0.17 -20.91
C SER A 59 -8.13 -0.94 -20.06
N VAL A 60 -6.80 -0.94 -19.88
CA VAL A 60 -6.11 -1.95 -19.05
C VAL A 60 -6.51 -1.77 -17.58
N PRO A 61 -6.95 -2.84 -16.89
CA PRO A 61 -7.23 -2.82 -15.45
C PRO A 61 -6.06 -2.25 -14.65
N MET A 62 -6.31 -1.18 -13.91
CA MET A 62 -5.27 -0.50 -13.15
C MET A 62 -5.80 0.04 -11.83
N THR A 63 -4.92 0.27 -10.86
CA THR A 63 -5.25 1.02 -9.64
C THR A 63 -4.12 1.96 -9.25
N ILE A 64 -4.42 2.93 -8.40
CA ILE A 64 -3.44 3.85 -7.82
C ILE A 64 -3.48 3.70 -6.31
N LEU A 65 -2.37 3.31 -5.71
CA LEU A 65 -2.20 3.35 -4.26
C LEU A 65 -1.70 4.72 -3.82
N SER A 66 -2.32 5.25 -2.77
CA SER A 66 -2.01 6.57 -2.24
C SER A 66 -2.38 6.66 -0.77
N SER A 67 -1.72 7.58 -0.05
CA SER A 67 -1.99 7.79 1.38
C SER A 67 -3.42 8.30 1.60
N ARG A 68 -3.88 8.19 2.86
CA ARG A 68 -5.16 8.76 3.30
C ARG A 68 -5.22 10.28 3.10
N ASP A 69 -4.08 10.94 3.00
CA ASP A 69 -3.98 12.39 2.81
C ASP A 69 -4.56 12.85 1.47
N HIS A 70 -4.45 11.99 0.46
CA HIS A 70 -4.95 12.27 -0.89
C HIS A 70 -6.31 11.61 -1.15
N THR A 71 -6.66 10.54 -0.43
CA THR A 71 -7.82 9.69 -0.76
C THR A 71 -8.94 9.69 0.28
N CYS A 72 -8.72 10.23 1.48
CA CYS A 72 -9.77 10.28 2.51
C CYS A 72 -10.85 11.32 2.17
N ILE A 73 -12.11 10.88 2.19
CA ILE A 73 -13.30 11.72 1.93
C ILE A 73 -14.20 11.90 3.15
N HIS A 74 -13.82 11.33 4.30
CA HIS A 74 -14.60 11.48 5.53
C HIS A 74 -14.41 12.92 6.07
N PRO A 75 -15.47 13.75 6.16
CA PRO A 75 -15.34 15.20 6.35
C PRO A 75 -14.44 15.61 7.52
N VAL A 76 -14.60 14.94 8.67
CA VAL A 76 -13.84 15.23 9.90
C VAL A 76 -12.39 14.69 9.83
N VAL A 77 -12.18 13.54 9.18
CA VAL A 77 -10.86 12.89 9.15
C VAL A 77 -9.99 13.53 8.07
N SER A 78 -10.59 13.92 6.94
CA SER A 78 -9.88 14.60 5.85
C SER A 78 -9.32 15.95 6.30
N SER A 79 -10.02 16.68 7.18
CA SER A 79 -9.57 17.97 7.72
C SER A 79 -8.45 17.87 8.76
N SER A 80 -8.35 16.75 9.48
CA SER A 80 -7.38 16.58 10.56
C SER A 80 -6.04 16.07 10.04
N VAL A 81 -5.19 16.96 9.51
CA VAL A 81 -3.93 16.57 8.85
C VAL A 81 -2.99 15.80 9.78
N SER A 82 -2.82 16.23 11.04
CA SER A 82 -1.86 15.62 11.98
C SER A 82 -2.29 14.25 12.50
N ASN A 83 -3.59 14.02 12.71
CA ASN A 83 -4.11 12.83 13.39
C ASN A 83 -4.95 11.95 12.45
N ARG A 84 -4.82 12.15 11.13
CA ARG A 84 -5.66 11.49 10.12
C ARG A 84 -5.66 9.98 10.22
N ASN A 85 -4.47 9.39 10.43
CA ASN A 85 -4.32 7.94 10.51
C ASN A 85 -4.96 7.39 11.78
N GLU A 86 -4.71 8.01 12.94
CA GLU A 86 -5.29 7.61 14.23
C GLU A 86 -6.82 7.67 14.19
N MET A 87 -7.39 8.80 13.76
CA MET A 87 -8.84 8.96 13.63
C MET A 87 -9.46 7.95 12.66
N CYS A 88 -8.73 7.60 11.59
CA CYS A 88 -9.19 6.56 10.67
C CYS A 88 -9.22 5.20 11.37
N VAL A 89 -8.18 4.84 12.13
CA VAL A 89 -8.11 3.57 12.87
C VAL A 89 -9.21 3.50 13.93
N GLU A 90 -9.43 4.57 14.70
CA GLU A 90 -10.51 4.63 15.69
C GLU A 90 -11.89 4.37 15.08
N LEU A 91 -12.16 4.94 13.90
CA LEU A 91 -13.41 4.72 13.17
C LEU A 91 -13.51 3.34 12.52
N LEU A 92 -12.39 2.65 12.31
CA LEU A 92 -12.38 1.26 11.83
C LEU A 92 -12.63 0.28 12.99
N ASP A 93 -12.09 0.58 14.18
CA ASP A 93 -12.30 -0.20 15.39
C ASP A 93 -13.76 -0.19 15.86
N GLY A 94 -14.57 0.79 15.42
CA GLY A 94 -15.99 0.86 15.78
C GLY A 94 -16.25 1.20 17.25
N LYS A 95 -15.23 1.66 17.98
CA LYS A 95 -15.32 1.97 19.41
C LYS A 95 -16.41 3.02 19.64
N HIS A 96 -17.16 2.86 20.73
CA HIS A 96 -18.28 3.73 21.09
C HIS A 96 -19.42 3.79 20.07
N GLY A 97 -19.57 2.77 19.22
CA GLY A 97 -20.66 2.68 18.25
C GLY A 97 -20.53 3.62 17.06
N LYS A 98 -19.38 4.29 16.90
CA LYS A 98 -19.07 5.15 15.76
C LYS A 98 -18.17 4.39 14.80
N SER A 99 -18.54 4.33 13.52
CA SER A 99 -17.71 3.71 12.48
C SER A 99 -17.73 4.52 11.19
N CYS A 100 -16.72 4.32 10.35
CA CYS A 100 -16.61 5.05 9.09
C CYS A 100 -17.64 4.57 8.06
N LEU A 101 -18.68 5.38 7.82
CA LEU A 101 -19.73 5.09 6.82
C LEU A 101 -19.16 4.85 5.40
N TYR A 102 -18.08 5.54 5.05
CA TYR A 102 -17.44 5.40 3.74
C TYR A 102 -16.68 4.07 3.62
N TYR A 103 -16.09 3.57 4.72
CA TYR A 103 -15.43 2.27 4.73
C TYR A 103 -16.45 1.15 4.49
N HIS A 104 -17.62 1.20 5.14
CA HIS A 104 -18.71 0.26 4.88
C HIS A 104 -19.21 0.30 3.43
N GLY A 105 -19.04 1.43 2.75
CA GLY A 105 -19.40 1.61 1.35
C GLY A 105 -18.36 1.18 0.33
N VAL A 106 -17.17 0.68 0.74
CA VAL A 106 -16.05 0.38 -0.17
C VAL A 106 -16.45 -0.54 -1.34
N HIS A 107 -17.22 -1.60 -1.06
CA HIS A 107 -17.69 -2.57 -2.06
C HIS A 107 -18.38 -1.91 -3.27
N LYS A 108 -19.09 -0.79 -3.07
CA LYS A 108 -19.80 -0.09 -4.14
C LYS A 108 -18.86 0.41 -5.24
N LEU A 109 -17.64 0.80 -4.86
CA LEU A 109 -16.64 1.27 -5.81
C LEU A 109 -16.06 0.10 -6.60
N SER A 110 -15.74 -0.99 -5.91
CA SER A 110 -15.28 -2.25 -6.52
C SER A 110 -16.32 -2.82 -7.50
N GLU A 111 -17.61 -2.83 -7.13
CA GLU A 111 -18.73 -3.21 -8.01
C GLU A 111 -18.87 -2.29 -9.22
N HIS A 112 -18.76 -0.98 -9.02
CA HIS A 112 -18.83 0.00 -10.12
C HIS A 112 -17.71 -0.24 -11.15
N HIS A 113 -16.47 -0.52 -10.71
CA HIS A 113 -15.38 -0.85 -11.62
C HIS A 113 -15.57 -2.22 -12.31
N ALA A 114 -16.09 -3.22 -11.58
CA ALA A 114 -16.41 -4.53 -12.17
C ALA A 114 -17.45 -4.40 -13.29
N LEU A 115 -18.48 -3.58 -13.09
CA LEU A 115 -19.49 -3.28 -14.12
C LEU A 115 -18.87 -2.55 -15.32
N GLN A 116 -18.02 -1.54 -15.10
CA GLN A 116 -17.33 -0.87 -16.21
C GLN A 116 -16.46 -1.83 -17.02
N ALA A 117 -15.76 -2.75 -16.35
CA ALA A 117 -14.98 -3.78 -17.03
C ALA A 117 -15.88 -4.71 -17.86
N ALA A 118 -16.99 -5.18 -17.30
CA ALA A 118 -17.96 -6.05 -17.99
C ALA A 118 -18.56 -5.38 -19.23
N HIS A 119 -18.84 -4.08 -19.17
CA HIS A 119 -19.38 -3.30 -20.28
C HIS A 119 -18.30 -2.72 -21.22
N ARG A 120 -17.01 -3.04 -21.01
CA ARG A 120 -15.87 -2.47 -21.76
C ARG A 120 -15.84 -0.94 -21.76
N MET A 121 -16.34 -0.34 -20.69
CA MET A 121 -16.35 1.10 -20.45
C MET A 121 -15.21 1.55 -19.54
N TYR A 122 -14.38 0.61 -19.08
CA TYR A 122 -13.23 0.90 -18.23
C TYR A 122 -12.24 1.82 -18.98
N GLN A 123 -11.77 2.85 -18.30
CA GLN A 123 -10.75 3.80 -18.77
C GLN A 123 -9.80 4.13 -17.63
N ALA A 124 -8.55 4.45 -17.96
CA ALA A 124 -7.56 4.94 -17.02
C ALA A 124 -8.07 6.22 -16.32
N TRP A 125 -7.77 6.30 -15.02
CA TRP A 125 -8.25 7.31 -14.10
C TRP A 125 -7.11 7.79 -13.21
N ASP A 126 -7.24 8.99 -12.65
CA ASP A 126 -6.30 9.54 -11.66
C ASP A 126 -6.90 9.54 -10.23
N ILE A 127 -6.11 9.98 -9.26
CA ILE A 127 -6.51 9.95 -7.84
C ILE A 127 -7.76 10.84 -7.64
N GLU A 128 -7.83 11.97 -8.34
CA GLU A 128 -8.94 12.90 -8.29
C GLU A 128 -10.24 12.28 -8.82
N ASP A 129 -10.17 11.54 -9.93
CA ASP A 129 -11.28 10.75 -10.47
C ASP A 129 -11.80 9.74 -9.44
N LEU A 130 -10.89 8.99 -8.80
CA LEU A 130 -11.23 7.99 -7.78
C LEU A 130 -11.91 8.64 -6.55
N VAL A 131 -11.36 9.75 -6.07
CA VAL A 131 -11.91 10.51 -4.93
C VAL A 131 -13.29 11.08 -5.27
N SER A 132 -13.46 11.61 -6.49
CA SER A 132 -14.75 12.11 -6.98
C SER A 132 -15.79 11.00 -7.04
N LEU A 133 -15.42 9.82 -7.54
CA LEU A 133 -16.28 8.64 -7.55
C LEU A 133 -16.64 8.18 -6.14
N GLY A 134 -15.65 8.11 -5.23
CA GLY A 134 -15.87 7.76 -3.82
C GLY A 134 -16.87 8.70 -3.14
N LYS A 135 -16.81 10.00 -3.41
CA LYS A 135 -17.80 10.97 -2.92
C LYS A 135 -19.21 10.68 -3.46
N LYS A 136 -19.34 10.43 -4.76
CA LYS A 136 -20.63 10.12 -5.41
C LYS A 136 -21.26 8.84 -4.86
N LEU A 137 -20.46 7.79 -4.65
CA LEU A 137 -20.93 6.48 -4.20
C LEU A 137 -20.97 6.34 -2.67
N ARG A 138 -20.48 7.34 -1.93
CA ARG A 138 -20.24 7.29 -0.48
C ARG A 138 -19.38 6.08 -0.09
N ALA A 139 -18.26 5.90 -0.79
CA ALA A 139 -17.33 4.79 -0.67
C ALA A 139 -15.90 5.30 -0.43
N CYS A 140 -15.16 4.65 0.47
CA CYS A 140 -13.80 5.07 0.82
C CYS A 140 -12.81 4.75 -0.30
N ALA A 141 -12.30 5.78 -0.98
CA ALA A 141 -11.34 5.63 -2.07
C ALA A 141 -10.03 4.93 -1.63
N TYR A 142 -9.54 5.20 -0.41
CA TYR A 142 -8.32 4.56 0.12
C TYR A 142 -8.43 3.03 0.15
N PHE A 143 -9.49 2.51 0.77
CA PHE A 143 -9.69 1.05 0.87
C PHE A 143 -10.17 0.45 -0.45
N ALA A 144 -10.93 1.19 -1.26
CA ALA A 144 -11.32 0.71 -2.57
C ALA A 144 -10.13 0.53 -3.51
N ALA A 145 -9.16 1.45 -3.51
CA ALA A 145 -7.93 1.28 -4.29
C ALA A 145 -7.15 0.00 -3.92
N ARG A 146 -7.17 -0.38 -2.63
CA ARG A 146 -6.59 -1.63 -2.13
C ARG A 146 -7.34 -2.85 -2.66
N GLU A 147 -8.67 -2.86 -2.62
CA GLU A 147 -9.47 -3.96 -3.19
C GLU A 147 -9.25 -4.11 -4.70
N LEU A 148 -9.21 -2.98 -5.42
CA LEU A 148 -8.98 -2.96 -6.87
C LEU A 148 -7.59 -3.50 -7.26
N MET A 149 -6.60 -3.43 -6.37
CA MET A 149 -5.25 -3.99 -6.61
C MET A 149 -5.29 -5.49 -6.94
N VAL A 150 -6.23 -6.23 -6.34
CA VAL A 150 -6.37 -7.68 -6.56
C VAL A 150 -6.71 -7.98 -8.03
N GLY A 151 -7.54 -7.14 -8.67
CA GLY A 151 -7.95 -7.28 -10.07
C GLY A 151 -7.15 -6.46 -11.08
N ALA A 152 -6.23 -5.60 -10.63
CA ALA A 152 -5.46 -4.73 -11.51
C ALA A 152 -4.29 -5.46 -12.20
N ASP A 153 -4.01 -5.12 -13.46
CA ASP A 153 -2.80 -5.55 -14.18
C ASP A 153 -1.65 -4.55 -13.94
N ILE A 154 -1.98 -3.28 -13.72
CA ILE A 154 -1.01 -2.21 -13.41
C ILE A 154 -1.37 -1.52 -12.08
N VAL A 155 -0.40 -1.41 -11.18
CA VAL A 155 -0.54 -0.74 -9.88
C VAL A 155 0.43 0.44 -9.84
N PHE A 156 -0.09 1.66 -9.88
CA PHE A 156 0.72 2.87 -9.68
C PHE A 156 0.83 3.20 -8.19
N CYS A 157 2.04 3.49 -7.71
CA CYS A 157 2.24 3.85 -6.30
C CYS A 157 3.51 4.70 -6.09
N PRO A 158 3.61 5.42 -4.97
CA PRO A 158 4.87 6.03 -4.55
C PRO A 158 5.90 4.97 -4.13
N TYR A 159 7.19 5.29 -4.23
CA TYR A 159 8.29 4.36 -3.89
C TYR A 159 8.21 3.71 -2.51
N ASN A 160 7.77 4.45 -1.49
CA ASN A 160 7.68 3.91 -0.14
C ASN A 160 6.72 2.71 -0.05
N TYR A 161 5.72 2.59 -0.93
CA TYR A 161 4.84 1.42 -0.99
C TYR A 161 5.55 0.14 -1.47
N LEU A 162 6.69 0.29 -2.14
CA LEU A 162 7.49 -0.83 -2.65
C LEU A 162 8.72 -1.09 -1.78
N LEU A 163 9.28 -0.05 -1.15
CA LEU A 163 10.52 -0.13 -0.38
C LEU A 163 10.28 -0.39 1.10
N ASP A 164 9.32 0.30 1.71
CA ASP A 164 9.04 0.20 3.14
C ASP A 164 8.36 -1.15 3.46
N PRO A 165 9.00 -2.04 4.25
CA PRO A 165 8.43 -3.33 4.59
C PRO A 165 7.10 -3.22 5.37
N GLN A 166 6.96 -2.23 6.24
CA GLN A 166 5.74 -2.04 7.04
C GLN A 166 4.57 -1.61 6.17
N ILE A 167 4.82 -0.70 5.22
CA ILE A 167 3.78 -0.29 4.27
C ILE A 167 3.39 -1.46 3.37
N ARG A 168 4.37 -2.23 2.86
CA ARG A 168 4.09 -3.41 2.03
C ARG A 168 3.25 -4.45 2.74
N GLU A 169 3.57 -4.75 4.01
CA GLU A 169 2.80 -5.67 4.82
C GLU A 169 1.38 -5.14 5.06
N SER A 170 1.25 -3.87 5.46
CA SER A 170 -0.06 -3.24 5.70
C SER A 170 -0.95 -3.17 4.46
N MET A 171 -0.36 -3.03 3.27
CA MET A 171 -1.03 -2.96 1.98
C MET A 171 -1.12 -4.31 1.27
N GLU A 172 -0.62 -5.39 1.88
CA GLU A 172 -0.63 -6.76 1.32
C GLU A 172 0.06 -6.85 -0.07
N ILE A 173 1.15 -6.10 -0.24
CA ILE A 173 1.90 -6.05 -1.50
C ILE A 173 2.96 -7.16 -1.51
N ASN A 174 2.78 -8.15 -2.38
CA ASN A 174 3.77 -9.19 -2.67
C ASN A 174 4.40 -8.99 -4.05
N LEU A 175 5.68 -8.65 -4.08
CA LEU A 175 6.43 -8.39 -5.32
C LEU A 175 7.05 -9.65 -5.94
N LYS A 176 7.00 -10.81 -5.26
CA LYS A 176 7.60 -12.04 -5.78
C LYS A 176 6.89 -12.48 -7.08
N GLY A 177 7.68 -12.61 -8.15
CA GLY A 177 7.17 -12.96 -9.47
C GLY A 177 6.49 -11.82 -10.22
N GLN A 178 6.41 -10.61 -9.65
CA GLN A 178 5.79 -9.45 -10.30
C GLN A 178 6.84 -8.63 -11.07
N VAL A 179 6.39 -7.76 -11.97
CA VAL A 179 7.26 -6.77 -12.63
C VAL A 179 7.24 -5.49 -11.83
N VAL A 180 8.40 -4.95 -11.50
CA VAL A 180 8.54 -3.65 -10.82
C VAL A 180 9.23 -2.67 -11.76
N ILE A 181 8.59 -1.53 -12.02
CA ILE A 181 9.15 -0.43 -12.79
C ILE A 181 9.32 0.74 -11.82
N LEU A 182 10.54 1.26 -11.71
CA LEU A 182 10.86 2.44 -10.91
C LEU A 182 11.23 3.58 -11.86
N ASP A 183 10.37 4.59 -11.92
CA ASP A 183 10.57 5.76 -12.78
C ASP A 183 11.18 6.93 -12.00
N GLU A 184 12.21 7.56 -12.57
CA GLU A 184 13.12 8.47 -11.86
C GLU A 184 13.89 7.79 -10.71
N ALA A 185 14.49 6.63 -10.99
CA ALA A 185 15.18 5.80 -10.01
C ALA A 185 16.44 6.46 -9.41
N HIS A 186 16.87 7.62 -9.89
CA HIS A 186 18.01 8.34 -9.32
C HIS A 186 17.78 8.79 -7.86
N ASN A 187 16.52 8.86 -7.39
CA ASN A 187 16.19 9.14 -5.98
C ASN A 187 15.93 7.89 -5.12
N ILE A 188 16.12 6.69 -5.67
CA ILE A 188 15.74 5.46 -4.98
C ILE A 188 16.56 5.22 -3.71
N GLU A 189 17.84 5.57 -3.72
CA GLU A 189 18.74 5.40 -2.59
C GLU A 189 18.29 6.25 -1.40
N ASP A 190 17.94 7.51 -1.64
CA ASP A 190 17.45 8.42 -0.60
C ASP A 190 16.12 7.92 -0.04
N CYS A 191 15.16 7.54 -0.90
CA CYS A 191 13.90 6.99 -0.44
C CYS A 191 14.07 5.68 0.35
N ALA A 192 15.01 4.82 -0.05
CA ALA A 192 15.32 3.59 0.68
C ALA A 192 15.92 3.92 2.05
N ARG A 193 16.89 4.84 2.12
CA ARG A 193 17.50 5.30 3.37
C ARG A 193 16.46 5.90 4.31
N GLU A 194 15.60 6.79 3.81
CA GLU A 194 14.52 7.39 4.59
C GLU A 194 13.53 6.35 5.13
N SER A 195 13.18 5.33 4.35
CA SER A 195 12.21 4.28 4.75
C SER A 195 12.69 3.40 5.92
N VAL A 196 14.00 3.35 6.18
CA VAL A 196 14.59 2.59 7.31
C VAL A 196 15.29 3.49 8.34
N SER A 197 15.27 4.80 8.12
CA SER A 197 15.84 5.77 9.06
C SER A 197 14.76 6.26 10.02
N TYR A 198 15.13 6.48 11.26
CA TYR A 198 14.27 7.12 12.25
C TYR A 198 15.08 8.17 13.01
N SER A 199 14.49 9.35 13.17
CA SER A 199 15.08 10.46 13.92
C SER A 199 14.16 10.80 15.09
N VAL A 200 14.74 11.00 16.26
CA VAL A 200 14.01 11.37 17.47
C VAL A 200 14.41 12.79 17.89
N THR A 201 13.44 13.66 18.13
CA THR A 201 13.67 14.99 18.68
C THR A 201 13.62 14.96 20.22
N GLU A 202 14.26 15.93 20.86
CA GLU A 202 14.18 16.10 22.32
C GLU A 202 12.73 16.26 22.80
N SER A 203 11.90 16.99 22.04
CA SER A 203 10.47 17.16 22.35
C SER A 203 9.71 15.82 22.32
N GLN A 204 10.03 14.93 21.38
CA GLN A 204 9.44 13.58 21.32
C GLN A 204 9.89 12.73 22.51
N LEU A 205 11.15 12.81 22.92
CA LEU A 205 11.64 12.11 24.13
C LEU A 205 10.95 12.60 25.40
N ARG A 206 10.76 13.92 25.53
CA ARG A 206 10.05 14.51 26.68
C ARG A 206 8.59 14.05 26.72
N ALA A 207 7.88 14.08 25.60
CA ALA A 207 6.50 13.59 25.50
C ALA A 207 6.42 12.09 25.85
N ALA A 208 7.32 11.26 25.30
CA ALA A 208 7.38 9.84 25.61
C ALA A 208 7.63 9.58 27.09
N ARG A 209 8.50 10.37 27.74
CA ARG A 209 8.74 10.29 29.18
C ARG A 209 7.47 10.57 29.98
N GLU A 210 6.75 11.65 29.66
CA GLU A 210 5.51 12.01 30.35
C GLU A 210 4.43 10.93 30.20
N GLU A 211 4.28 10.35 29.00
CA GLU A 211 3.37 9.24 28.75
C GLU A 211 3.76 7.98 29.53
N LEU A 212 5.05 7.62 29.54
CA LEU A 212 5.55 6.46 30.29
C LEU A 212 5.37 6.64 31.80
N ASP A 213 5.67 7.83 32.34
CA ASP A 213 5.41 8.19 33.73
C ASP A 213 3.93 7.99 34.08
N PHE A 214 3.02 8.47 33.23
CA PHE A 214 1.59 8.25 33.40
C PHE A 214 1.23 6.75 33.41
N MET A 215 1.75 5.97 32.47
CA MET A 215 1.45 4.53 32.39
C MET A 215 1.96 3.74 33.60
N VAL A 216 3.17 4.06 34.08
CA VAL A 216 3.77 3.46 35.29
C VAL A 216 2.93 3.80 36.52
N ASN A 217 2.57 5.07 36.70
CA ASN A 217 1.75 5.52 37.83
C ASN A 217 0.37 4.86 37.87
N ASN A 218 -0.20 4.53 36.69
CA ASN A 218 -1.47 3.82 36.58
C ASN A 218 -1.33 2.27 36.56
N LYS A 219 -0.13 1.74 36.82
CA LYS A 219 0.18 0.29 36.85
C LYS A 219 -0.12 -0.45 35.53
N ILE A 220 -0.12 0.25 34.41
CA ILE A 220 -0.30 -0.36 33.08
C ILE A 220 1.03 -0.97 32.68
N ARG A 221 1.11 -2.31 32.56
CA ARG A 221 2.33 -3.06 32.17
C ARG A 221 3.61 -2.52 32.82
N GLN A 222 3.52 -2.23 34.11
CA GLN A 222 4.49 -1.42 34.86
C GLN A 222 5.96 -1.82 34.60
N LYS A 223 6.27 -3.12 34.64
CA LYS A 223 7.63 -3.64 34.42
C LYS A 223 8.21 -3.27 33.05
N ASP A 224 7.39 -3.27 32.00
CA ASP A 224 7.83 -2.94 30.65
C ASP A 224 8.08 -1.44 30.51
N HIS A 225 7.17 -0.62 31.05
CA HIS A 225 7.23 0.83 30.93
C HIS A 225 8.27 1.48 31.86
N GLU A 226 8.55 0.91 33.05
CA GLU A 226 9.63 1.38 33.93
C GLU A 226 11.00 1.26 33.26
N ALA A 227 11.25 0.15 32.55
CA ALA A 227 12.50 -0.05 31.82
C ALA A 227 12.67 0.99 30.70
N LEU A 228 11.61 1.27 29.95
CA LEU A 228 11.61 2.28 28.88
C LEU A 228 11.75 3.71 29.43
N LEU A 229 11.08 4.00 30.55
CA LEU A 229 11.17 5.29 31.23
C LEU A 229 12.61 5.56 31.69
N GLY A 230 13.29 4.54 32.20
CA GLY A 230 14.71 4.62 32.56
C GLY A 230 15.59 5.04 31.38
N VAL A 231 15.34 4.49 30.18
CA VAL A 231 16.04 4.89 28.95
C VAL A 231 15.76 6.36 28.61
N CYS A 232 14.49 6.78 28.61
CA CYS A 232 14.10 8.15 28.30
C CYS A 232 14.63 9.18 29.31
N CYS A 233 14.91 8.79 30.56
CA CYS A 233 15.51 9.67 31.56
C CYS A 233 17.04 9.73 31.50
N SER A 234 17.68 8.80 30.79
CA SER A 234 19.14 8.68 30.70
C SER A 234 19.78 9.35 29.47
N LEU A 235 18.95 9.76 28.52
CA LEU A 235 19.30 10.50 27.30
C LEU A 235 19.17 12.01 27.51
#